data_AF-A0A2B8A558-F1
#
_entry.id   AF-A0A2B8A558-F1
#
_cell.length_a   1.000
_cell.length_b   1.000
_cell.length_c   1.000
_cell.angle_alpha   90.00
_cell.angle_beta   90.00
_cell.angle_gamma   90.00
#
_symmetry.space_group_name_H-M   'P 1'
#
loop_
_entity.id
_entity.type
_entity.pdbx_description
1 polymer ?
#
loop_
_entity_poly.entity_id
_entity_poly.type
_entity_poly.pdbx_seq_one_letter_code
_entity_poly.pdbx_strand_id
1 'polypeptide(L)'
;MRKKSPHPPWAVRHRKPGTELKRISGRYYLYGAASEYDKITKKTKKKSLGILGSITEKDGFIPSPKAVLRESKSKPLAVEQVYAYEYGFSSWLKQRLEQSGIEAALQRHFP
;
A
#
# COMPACT_ATOMS: atom_id res chain seq x y z
N MET A 1 -30.80 28.97 -2.59
CA MET A 1 -29.96 29.08 -1.37
C MET A 1 -29.04 27.87 -1.25
N ARG A 2 -27.72 28.04 -1.11
CA ARG A 2 -26.79 26.91 -0.86
C ARG A 2 -27.05 26.36 0.55
N LYS A 3 -27.43 25.08 0.68
CA LYS A 3 -27.53 24.42 1.99
C LYS A 3 -26.16 24.46 2.68
N LYS A 4 -26.14 24.95 3.92
CA LYS A 4 -24.93 24.87 4.77
C LYS A 4 -24.61 23.39 5.00
N SER A 5 -23.33 23.03 4.87
CA SER A 5 -22.86 21.68 5.19
C SER A 5 -23.16 21.38 6.67
N PRO A 6 -23.60 20.17 7.03
CA PRO A 6 -23.76 19.78 8.44
C PRO A 6 -22.41 19.62 9.17
N HIS A 7 -21.30 19.77 8.45
CA HIS A 7 -19.94 19.67 8.97
C HIS A 7 -19.31 21.06 9.12
N PRO A 8 -18.42 21.25 10.11
CA PRO A 8 -17.76 22.51 10.34
C PRO A 8 -16.88 22.89 9.14
N PRO A 9 -16.68 24.20 8.88
CA PRO A 9 -15.93 24.67 7.73
C PRO A 9 -14.50 24.12 7.67
N TRP A 10 -13.82 23.98 8.81
CA TRP A 10 -12.46 23.44 8.87
C TRP A 10 -12.39 22.01 8.35
N ALA A 11 -13.39 21.17 8.62
CA ALA A 11 -13.41 19.78 8.13
C ALA A 11 -13.74 19.70 6.63
N VAL A 12 -14.64 20.57 6.16
CA VAL A 12 -15.08 20.60 4.75
C VAL A 12 -13.95 21.00 3.81
N ARG A 13 -13.03 21.88 4.25
CA ARG A 13 -11.88 22.33 3.44
C ARG A 13 -10.97 21.19 2.98
N HIS A 14 -10.90 20.08 3.73
CA HIS A 14 -10.08 18.92 3.38
C HIS A 14 -10.78 17.91 2.47
N ARG A 15 -12.07 18.10 2.14
CA ARG A 15 -12.82 17.19 1.26
C ARG A 15 -12.39 17.38 -0.19
N LYS A 16 -11.92 16.31 -0.83
CA LYS A 16 -11.51 16.27 -2.24
C LYS A 16 -12.48 15.41 -3.08
N PRO A 17 -12.54 15.56 -4.41
CA PRO A 17 -13.23 14.61 -5.28
C PRO A 17 -12.76 13.16 -5.02
N GLY A 18 -13.69 12.20 -5.05
CA GLY A 18 -13.37 10.81 -4.70
C GLY A 18 -13.16 10.55 -3.19
N THR A 19 -13.54 11.51 -2.33
CA THR A 19 -13.48 11.34 -0.88
C THR A 19 -14.81 11.63 -0.19
N GLU A 20 -14.98 11.02 0.97
CA GLU A 20 -16.11 11.20 1.86
C GLU A 20 -15.63 11.64 3.24
N LEU A 21 -16.25 12.70 3.76
CA LEU A 21 -16.08 13.14 5.13
C LEU A 21 -17.09 12.42 6.03
N LYS A 22 -16.61 11.72 7.05
CA LYS A 22 -17.45 11.02 8.05
C LYS A 22 -17.20 11.60 9.43
N ARG A 23 -18.27 11.78 10.21
CA ARG A 23 -18.22 12.09 11.64
C ARG A 23 -18.54 10.81 12.42
N ILE A 24 -17.57 10.27 13.15
CA ILE A 24 -17.72 9.04 13.94
C ILE A 24 -17.24 9.36 15.36
N SER A 25 -18.10 9.13 16.35
CA SER A 25 -17.80 9.38 17.78
C SER A 25 -17.22 10.77 18.06
N GLY A 26 -17.78 11.81 17.42
CA GLY A 26 -17.32 13.19 17.59
C GLY A 26 -16.04 13.57 16.83
N ARG A 27 -15.36 12.62 16.19
CA ARG A 27 -14.15 12.86 15.38
C ARG A 27 -14.48 12.86 13.89
N TYR A 28 -13.68 13.60 13.14
CA TYR A 28 -13.82 13.70 11.68
C TYR A 28 -12.77 12.86 10.98
N TYR A 29 -13.21 12.09 9.99
CA TYR A 29 -12.36 11.21 9.20
C TYR A 29 -12.63 11.39 7.72
N LEU A 30 -11.57 11.32 6.93
CA LEU A 30 -11.65 11.32 5.48
C LEU A 30 -11.47 9.90 4.96
N TYR A 31 -12.44 9.44 4.18
CA TYR A 31 -12.44 8.14 3.51
C TYR A 31 -12.37 8.35 2.00
N GLY A 32 -11.79 7.39 1.28
CA GLY A 32 -12.01 7.33 -0.16
C GLY A 32 -13.46 6.94 -0.46
N ALA A 33 -14.01 7.43 -1.56
CA ALA A 33 -15.34 7.07 -2.04
C ALA A 33 -15.32 6.89 -3.55
N ALA A 34 -15.89 5.78 -4.01
CA ALA A 34 -16.07 5.48 -5.42
C ALA A 34 -17.55 5.21 -5.69
N SER A 35 -17.92 5.27 -6.96
CA SER A 35 -19.24 4.86 -7.44
C SER A 35 -19.08 3.54 -8.16
N GLU A 36 -19.85 2.54 -7.77
CA GLU A 36 -19.85 1.20 -8.38
C GLU A 36 -21.26 0.91 -8.91
N TYR A 37 -21.35 0.43 -10.15
CA TYR A 37 -22.61 0.04 -10.75
C TYR A 37 -23.02 -1.35 -10.26
N ASP A 38 -24.17 -1.44 -9.60
CA ASP A 38 -24.73 -2.71 -9.17
C ASP A 38 -25.60 -3.31 -10.28
N LYS A 39 -25.18 -4.46 -10.80
CA LYS A 39 -25.85 -5.17 -11.90
C LYS A 39 -27.23 -5.72 -11.52
N ILE A 40 -27.46 -6.02 -10.24
CA ILE A 40 -28.73 -6.59 -9.75
C ILE A 40 -29.76 -5.48 -9.63
N THR A 41 -29.42 -4.43 -8.88
CA THR A 41 -30.34 -3.30 -8.66
C THR A 41 -30.36 -2.30 -9.82
N LYS A 42 -29.49 -2.47 -10.81
CA LYS A 42 -29.29 -1.60 -11.99
C LYS A 42 -29.11 -0.12 -11.61
N LYS A 43 -28.46 0.12 -10.47
CA LYS A 43 -28.26 1.47 -9.91
C LYS A 43 -26.80 1.66 -9.52
N THR A 44 -26.33 2.88 -9.68
CA THR A 44 -25.02 3.28 -9.16
C THR A 44 -25.11 3.38 -7.64
N LYS A 45 -24.30 2.60 -6.95
CA LYS A 45 -24.15 2.62 -5.49
C LYS A 45 -22.84 3.27 -5.11
N LYS A 46 -22.86 4.06 -4.05
CA LYS A 46 -21.65 4.61 -3.45
C LYS A 46 -20.93 3.49 -2.69
N LYS A 47 -19.66 3.27 -3.03
CA LYS A 47 -18.72 2.38 -2.35
C LYS A 47 -17.79 3.21 -1.47
N SER A 48 -17.81 2.97 -0.16
CA SER A 48 -16.77 3.51 0.74
C SER A 48 -15.49 2.72 0.54
N LEU A 49 -14.38 3.41 0.28
CA LEU A 49 -13.04 2.83 0.23
C LEU A 49 -12.38 2.91 1.61
N GLY A 50 -11.06 2.67 1.66
CA GLY A 50 -10.28 2.75 2.89
C GLY A 50 -10.20 4.16 3.49
N ILE A 51 -9.85 4.20 4.78
CA ILE A 51 -9.53 5.44 5.50
C ILE A 51 -8.29 6.11 4.89
N LEU A 52 -8.37 7.41 4.66
CA LEU A 52 -7.25 8.25 4.25
C LEU A 52 -6.59 8.88 5.47
N GLY A 53 -7.37 9.36 6.42
CA GLY A 53 -6.86 10.00 7.63
C GLY A 53 -7.96 10.59 8.51
N SER A 54 -7.55 11.18 9.63
CA SER A 54 -8.42 11.98 10.52
C SER A 54 -8.24 13.46 10.23
N ILE A 55 -9.23 14.27 10.59
CA ILE A 55 -9.16 15.72 10.50
C ILE A 55 -9.40 16.32 11.89
N THR A 56 -8.49 17.17 12.35
CA THR A 56 -8.62 17.97 13.57
C THR A 56 -8.67 19.45 13.22
N GLU A 57 -9.23 20.26 14.11
CA GLU A 57 -9.28 21.71 13.90
C GLU A 57 -7.90 22.37 14.01
N LYS A 58 -7.05 21.85 14.90
CA LYS A 58 -5.70 22.38 15.16
C LYS A 58 -4.68 21.94 14.09
N ASP A 59 -4.64 20.66 13.77
CA ASP A 59 -3.58 20.06 12.93
C ASP A 59 -4.05 19.82 11.49
N GLY A 60 -5.33 20.03 11.19
CA GLY A 60 -5.90 19.77 9.87
C GLY A 60 -5.96 18.27 9.57
N PHE A 61 -5.56 17.88 8.37
CA PHE A 61 -5.62 16.48 7.92
C PHE A 61 -4.37 15.70 8.35
N ILE A 62 -4.59 14.66 9.15
CA ILE A 62 -3.56 13.73 9.63
C ILE A 62 -3.73 12.40 8.90
N PRO A 63 -2.77 11.96 8.06
CA PRO A 63 -2.88 10.73 7.30
C PRO A 63 -2.89 9.49 8.21
N SER A 64 -3.67 8.48 7.83
CA SER A 64 -3.71 7.19 8.53
C SER A 64 -2.41 6.42 8.28
N PRO A 65 -1.84 5.71 9.27
CA PRO A 65 -0.69 4.83 9.04
C PRO A 65 -0.94 3.82 7.91
N LYS A 66 -2.18 3.34 7.77
CA LYS A 66 -2.57 2.41 6.69
C LYS A 66 -2.61 3.07 5.31
N ALA A 67 -2.82 4.38 5.23
CA ALA A 67 -2.79 5.14 3.99
C ALA A 67 -1.34 5.38 3.56
N VAL A 68 -0.48 5.82 4.49
CA VAL A 68 0.96 6.00 4.27
C VAL A 68 1.62 4.72 3.78
N LEU A 69 1.33 3.59 4.43
CA LEU A 69 1.85 2.27 4.01
C LEU A 69 1.37 1.85 2.61
N ARG A 70 0.20 2.33 2.16
CA ARG A 70 -0.31 2.03 0.83
C ARG A 70 0.43 2.84 -0.23
N GLU A 71 0.70 4.11 0.04
CA GLU A 71 1.50 4.98 -0.82
C GLU A 71 2.97 4.54 -0.90
N SER A 72 3.52 4.00 0.19
CA SER A 72 4.88 3.47 0.18
C SER A 72 5.01 2.17 -0.63
N LYS A 73 3.98 1.30 -0.62
CA LYS A 73 3.96 0.07 -1.44
C LYS A 73 3.93 0.32 -2.94
N SER A 74 3.33 1.44 -3.39
CA SER A 74 3.33 1.80 -4.80
C SER A 74 4.70 2.30 -5.30
N LYS A 75 5.64 2.60 -4.40
CA LYS A 75 7.01 2.85 -4.79
C LYS A 75 7.67 1.50 -5.03
N PRO A 76 8.29 1.26 -6.20
CA PRO A 76 9.13 0.09 -6.36
C PRO A 76 10.14 0.11 -5.21
N LEU A 77 10.21 -0.97 -4.43
CA LEU A 77 11.30 -1.10 -3.48
C LEU A 77 12.58 -0.99 -4.31
N ALA A 78 13.38 0.05 -4.07
CA ALA A 78 14.75 0.11 -4.53
C ALA A 78 15.54 -0.89 -3.67
N VAL A 79 15.33 -2.19 -3.91
CA VAL A 79 16.16 -3.22 -3.33
C VAL A 79 17.47 -3.16 -4.11
N GLU A 80 18.44 -2.40 -3.61
CA GLU A 80 19.76 -2.29 -4.25
C GLU A 80 20.48 -3.63 -4.28
N GLN A 81 20.28 -4.48 -3.27
CA GLN A 81 20.86 -5.82 -3.18
C GLN A 81 19.97 -6.75 -2.35
N VAL A 82 19.73 -7.95 -2.89
CA VAL A 82 19.12 -9.07 -2.17
C VAL A 82 20.25 -9.97 -1.70
N TYR A 83 20.36 -10.19 -0.39
CA TYR A 83 21.32 -11.13 0.17
C TYR A 83 20.61 -12.40 0.60
N ALA A 84 21.18 -13.55 0.22
CA ALA A 84 20.85 -14.84 0.80
C ALA A 84 22.00 -15.21 1.75
N TYR A 85 21.71 -15.31 3.04
CA TYR A 85 22.66 -15.79 4.03
C TYR A 85 22.52 -17.29 4.16
N GLU A 86 23.61 -18.00 3.87
CA GLU A 86 23.66 -19.46 3.94
C GLU A 86 24.79 -19.90 4.88
N TYR A 87 24.51 -20.89 5.72
CA TYR A 87 25.47 -21.40 6.70
C TYR A 87 26.15 -22.67 6.18
N GLY A 88 26.97 -22.51 5.14
CA GLY A 88 28.03 -23.47 4.80
C GLY A 88 27.67 -24.57 3.80
N PHE A 89 26.40 -24.86 3.51
CA PHE A 89 26.04 -25.92 2.54
C PHE A 89 26.61 -25.65 1.14
N SER A 90 26.44 -24.42 0.63
CA SER A 90 27.01 -24.03 -0.65
C SER A 90 28.54 -24.06 -0.67
N SER A 91 29.19 -23.73 0.46
CA SER A 91 30.65 -23.85 0.59
C SER A 91 31.11 -25.29 0.55
N TRP A 92 30.43 -26.17 1.29
CA TRP A 92 30.71 -27.60 1.32
C TRP A 92 30.49 -28.25 -0.04
N LEU A 93 29.39 -27.89 -0.72
CA LEU A 93 29.04 -28.42 -2.03
C LEU A 93 30.09 -28.03 -3.08
N LYS A 94 30.48 -26.75 -3.13
CA LYS A 94 31.55 -26.28 -4.04
C LYS A 94 32.86 -27.02 -3.79
N GLN A 95 33.29 -27.10 -2.54
CA GLN A 95 34.51 -27.83 -2.19
C GLN A 95 34.46 -29.30 -2.63
N ARG A 96 33.29 -29.96 -2.49
CA ARG A 96 33.10 -31.34 -2.94
C ARG A 96 33.14 -31.48 -4.47
N LEU A 97 32.56 -30.55 -5.20
CA LEU A 97 32.54 -30.55 -6.67
C LEU A 97 33.94 -30.29 -7.24
N GLU A 98 34.72 -29.40 -6.62
CA GLU A 98 36.13 -29.17 -6.97
C GLU A 98 36.98 -30.42 -6.72
N GLN A 99 36.89 -31.02 -5.52
CA GLN A 99 37.66 -32.22 -5.16
C GLN A 99 37.39 -33.42 -6.06
N SER A 100 36.14 -33.57 -6.51
CA SER A 100 35.73 -34.69 -7.38
C SER A 100 36.04 -34.44 -8.86
N GLY A 101 36.48 -33.22 -9.24
CA GLY A 101 36.73 -32.82 -10.62
C GLY A 101 35.46 -32.71 -11.47
N ILE A 102 34.28 -32.86 -10.88
CA ILE A 102 32.98 -32.80 -11.56
C ILE A 102 32.76 -31.41 -12.17
N GLU A 103 33.20 -30.36 -11.49
CA GLU A 103 33.06 -28.99 -11.98
C GLU A 103 33.81 -28.77 -13.30
N ALA A 104 35.06 -29.24 -13.38
CA ALA A 104 35.85 -29.16 -14.61
C ALA A 104 35.25 -30.02 -15.75
N ALA A 105 34.69 -31.19 -15.41
CA ALA A 105 34.02 -32.04 -16.38
C ALA A 105 32.74 -31.38 -16.93
N LEU A 106 31.94 -30.74 -16.08
CA LEU A 106 30.74 -30.01 -16.49
C LEU A 106 31.08 -28.82 -17.39
N GLN A 107 32.05 -27.99 -17.01
CA GLN A 107 32.49 -26.84 -17.82
C GLN A 107 32.99 -27.26 -19.21
N ARG A 108 33.59 -28.45 -19.33
CA ARG A 108 34.07 -28.97 -20.62
C ARG A 108 32.93 -29.36 -21.56
N HIS A 109 31.79 -29.81 -21.02
CA HIS A 109 30.66 -30.32 -21.81
C HIS A 109 29.51 -29.31 -21.97
N PHE A 110 29.41 -28.33 -21.09
CA PHE A 110 28.38 -27.30 -21.08
C PHE A 110 29.02 -25.90 -20.92
N PRO A 111 29.57 -25.32 -22.01
CA PRO A 111 30.13 -23.98 -22.01
C PRO A 111 29.07 -22.88 -21.85
#